data_AF-A0A084VWW2-F1
#
_entry.id   AF-A0A084VWW2-F1
#
_cell.length_a   1.000
_cell.length_b   1.000
_cell.length_c   1.000
_cell.angle_alpha   90.00
_cell.angle_beta   90.00
_cell.angle_gamma   90.00
#
_symmetry.space_group_name_H-M   'P 1'
#
loop_
_entity.id
_entity.type
_entity.pdbx_description
1 polymer ?
#
loop_
_entity_poly.entity_id
_entity_poly.type
_entity_poly.pdbx_seq_one_letter_code
_entity_poly.pdbx_strand_id
1 'polypeptide(L)'
;MNQQEAAVIQEVLSQSVPTAITLKLFVTPQKCSSWETIFNPNDNILYVSLPSAMSHEASKHSFISLLEFAEEKLECDGVVLCIRKDRLDRPNLVRTFSFVGFQPLSPKSPLAPPHIEEQQRNEYLFMIYNIEE
;
A
#
# COMPACT_ATOMS: atom_id res chain seq x y z
N MET A 1 11.57 -8.73 -15.78
CA MET A 1 12.03 -7.57 -15.00
C MET A 1 13.12 -6.87 -15.79
N ASN A 2 12.93 -5.59 -16.09
CA ASN A 2 13.94 -4.81 -16.81
C ASN A 2 15.06 -4.43 -15.84
N GLN A 3 16.32 -4.33 -16.31
CA GLN A 3 17.48 -3.99 -15.46
C GLN A 3 17.28 -2.68 -14.68
N GLN A 4 16.53 -1.74 -15.24
CA GLN A 4 16.22 -0.46 -14.62
C GLN A 4 15.27 -0.59 -13.41
N GLU A 5 14.30 -1.51 -13.46
CA GLU A 5 13.40 -1.77 -12.33
C GLU A 5 14.15 -2.38 -11.15
N ALA A 6 15.04 -3.34 -11.44
CA ALA A 6 15.87 -3.98 -10.43
C ALA A 6 16.78 -2.97 -9.70
N ALA A 7 17.38 -2.03 -10.44
CA ALA A 7 18.23 -0.99 -9.87
C ALA A 7 17.45 -0.06 -8.92
N VAL A 8 16.24 0.35 -9.32
CA VAL A 8 15.38 1.21 -8.50
C VAL A 8 14.93 0.48 -7.22
N ILE A 9 14.56 -0.80 -7.33
CA ILE A 9 14.19 -1.62 -6.16
C ILE A 9 15.38 -1.72 -5.19
N GLN A 10 16.58 -2.02 -5.69
CA GLN A 10 17.78 -2.09 -4.86
C GLN A 10 18.12 -0.75 -4.20
N GLU A 11 17.92 0.37 -4.92
CA GLU A 11 18.11 1.71 -4.36
C GLU A 11 17.12 1.98 -3.22
N VAL A 12 15.84 1.63 -3.39
CA VAL A 12 14.81 1.74 -2.35
C VAL A 12 15.15 0.89 -1.14
N LEU A 13 15.53 -0.38 -1.34
CA LEU A 13 15.89 -1.31 -0.26
C LEU A 13 17.16 -0.89 0.48
N SER A 14 18.04 -0.10 -0.16
CA SER A 14 19.24 0.44 0.47
C SER A 14 18.99 1.67 1.37
N GLN A 15 17.79 2.26 1.31
CA GLN A 15 17.45 3.41 2.14
C GLN A 15 17.27 2.99 3.60
N SER A 16 17.70 3.85 4.53
CA SER A 16 17.47 3.68 5.97
C SER A 16 16.27 4.47 6.49
N VAL A 17 15.57 5.19 5.60
CA VAL A 17 14.45 6.07 5.91
C VAL A 17 13.20 5.67 5.11
N PRO A 18 12.00 5.95 5.64
CA PRO A 18 10.77 5.73 4.88
C PRO A 18 10.83 6.44 3.53
N THR A 19 10.64 5.68 2.45
CA THR A 19 10.84 6.15 1.08
C THR A 19 9.54 6.08 0.30
N ALA A 20 9.15 7.21 -0.32
CA ALA A 20 7.97 7.27 -1.16
C ALA A 20 8.23 6.60 -2.51
N ILE A 21 7.32 5.72 -2.91
CA ILE A 21 7.38 4.97 -4.16
C ILE A 21 6.04 5.14 -4.88
N THR A 22 6.08 5.37 -6.19
CA THR A 22 4.88 5.38 -7.01
C THR A 22 4.85 4.13 -7.87
N LEU A 23 3.92 3.21 -7.59
CA LEU A 23 3.77 1.98 -8.37
C LEU A 23 2.81 2.20 -9.52
N LYS A 24 3.32 2.11 -10.75
CA LYS A 24 2.52 2.14 -11.98
C LYS A 24 2.31 0.72 -12.48
N LEU A 25 1.10 0.20 -12.26
CA LEU A 25 0.74 -1.17 -12.58
C LEU A 25 -0.12 -1.21 -13.83
N PHE A 26 0.40 -1.82 -14.90
CA PHE A 26 -0.23 -1.87 -16.22
C PHE A 26 -1.06 -3.16 -16.34
N VAL A 27 -2.38 -3.03 -16.47
CA VAL A 27 -3.28 -4.16 -16.79
C VAL A 27 -3.28 -4.41 -18.30
N THR A 28 -3.14 -3.35 -19.09
CA THR A 28 -2.88 -3.40 -20.54
C THR A 28 -1.89 -2.28 -20.90
N PRO A 29 -1.29 -2.26 -22.10
CA PRO A 29 -0.38 -1.19 -22.51
C PRO A 29 -0.99 0.22 -22.46
N GLN A 30 -2.33 0.32 -22.48
CA GLN A 30 -3.06 1.59 -22.43
C GLN A 30 -3.76 1.83 -21.08
N LYS A 31 -3.82 0.83 -20.19
CA LYS A 31 -4.52 0.89 -18.91
C LYS A 31 -3.54 0.64 -17.77
N CYS A 32 -3.22 1.69 -17.03
CA CYS A 32 -2.40 1.62 -15.84
C CYS A 32 -3.09 2.24 -14.63
N SER A 33 -2.80 1.70 -13.46
CA SER A 33 -3.16 2.29 -12.17
C SER A 33 -1.90 2.79 -11.49
N SER A 34 -1.98 3.97 -10.90
CA SER A 34 -0.88 4.56 -10.12
C SER A 34 -1.24 4.47 -8.64
N TRP A 35 -0.34 3.90 -7.85
CA TRP A 35 -0.49 3.73 -6.42
C TRP A 35 0.59 4.52 -5.70
N GLU A 36 0.17 5.39 -4.79
CA GLU A 36 1.06 6.12 -3.92
C GLU A 36 1.37 5.26 -2.70
N THR A 37 2.65 4.90 -2.55
CA THR A 37 3.11 4.05 -1.45
C THR A 37 4.32 4.66 -0.74
N ILE A 38 4.54 4.23 0.50
CA ILE A 38 5.74 4.54 1.28
C ILE A 38 6.24 3.22 1.84
N PHE A 39 7.46 2.84 1.48
CA PHE A 39 8.12 1.69 2.07
C PHE A 39 8.89 2.13 3.31
N ASN A 40 8.65 1.47 4.45
CA ASN A 40 9.39 1.70 5.68
C ASN A 40 10.31 0.50 5.97
N PRO A 41 11.63 0.64 5.77
CA PRO A 41 12.58 -0.45 5.96
C PRO A 41 12.75 -0.84 7.44
N ASN A 42 12.35 0.00 8.40
CA ASN A 42 12.53 -0.30 9.83
C ASN A 42 11.57 -1.39 10.33
N ASP A 43 10.33 -1.35 9.85
CA ASP A 43 9.29 -2.32 10.21
C ASP A 43 9.00 -3.29 9.05
N ASN A 44 9.72 -3.14 7.93
CA ASN A 44 9.53 -3.86 6.68
C ASN A 44 8.07 -3.83 6.16
N ILE A 45 7.41 -2.66 6.29
CA ILE A 45 6.01 -2.45 5.93
C ILE A 45 5.89 -1.52 4.71
N LEU A 46 5.00 -1.89 3.79
CA LEU A 46 4.55 -1.01 2.71
C LEU A 46 3.24 -0.32 3.08
N TYR A 47 3.27 1.01 3.21
CA TYR A 47 2.08 1.84 3.38
C TYR A 47 1.51 2.23 2.03
N VAL A 48 0.21 2.06 1.83
CA VAL A 48 -0.48 2.34 0.57
C VAL A 48 -1.62 3.32 0.81
N SER A 49 -1.57 4.47 0.14
CA SER A 49 -2.66 5.44 0.15
C SER A 49 -3.74 5.02 -0.84
N LEU A 50 -4.97 4.80 -0.37
CA LEU A 50 -6.07 4.50 -1.29
C LEU A 50 -6.54 5.79 -2.00
N PRO A 51 -6.58 5.81 -3.34
CA PRO A 51 -7.01 6.97 -4.10
C PRO A 51 -8.49 7.29 -3.82
N SER A 52 -8.86 8.57 -3.83
CA SER A 52 -10.21 9.06 -3.46
C SER A 52 -11.34 8.45 -4.27
N ALA A 53 -11.07 8.08 -5.53
CA ALA A 53 -11.95 7.30 -6.38
C ALA A 53 -11.15 6.12 -6.95
N MET A 54 -11.58 4.91 -6.65
CA MET A 54 -11.06 3.72 -7.35
C MET A 54 -11.75 3.65 -8.72
N SER A 55 -11.00 3.85 -9.81
CA SER A 55 -11.54 3.56 -11.13
C SER A 55 -11.88 2.07 -11.21
N HIS A 56 -12.93 1.69 -11.95
CA HIS A 56 -13.33 0.27 -12.09
C HIS A 56 -12.17 -0.61 -12.62
N GLU A 57 -11.24 0.00 -13.35
CA GLU A 57 -10.07 -0.63 -13.95
C GLU A 57 -8.93 -0.88 -12.94
N ALA A 58 -8.95 -0.23 -11.77
CA ALA A 58 -7.90 -0.32 -10.76
C ALA A 58 -8.11 -1.42 -9.71
N SER A 59 -9.28 -2.04 -9.62
CA SER A 59 -9.70 -2.53 -8.30
C SER A 59 -9.15 -3.87 -7.82
N LYS A 60 -8.92 -4.85 -8.71
CA LYS A 60 -8.52 -6.22 -8.28
C LYS A 60 -7.17 -6.65 -8.82
N HIS A 61 -7.02 -6.77 -10.14
CA HIS A 61 -5.75 -7.24 -10.72
C HIS A 61 -4.58 -6.32 -10.36
N SER A 62 -4.76 -5.01 -10.47
CA SER A 62 -3.72 -4.07 -10.06
C SER A 62 -3.43 -4.13 -8.56
N PHE A 63 -4.42 -4.44 -7.73
CA PHE A 63 -4.18 -4.56 -6.29
C PHE A 63 -3.45 -5.86 -5.94
N ILE A 64 -3.80 -6.97 -6.60
CA ILE A 64 -3.09 -8.25 -6.46
C ILE A 64 -1.62 -8.07 -6.89
N SER A 65 -1.36 -7.43 -8.03
CA SER A 65 0.02 -7.15 -8.45
C SER A 65 0.79 -6.22 -7.52
N LEU A 66 0.09 -5.37 -6.75
CA LEU A 66 0.72 -4.59 -5.68
C LEU A 66 1.15 -5.50 -4.53
N LEU A 67 0.31 -6.44 -4.12
CA LEU A 67 0.66 -7.41 -3.07
C LEU A 67 1.80 -8.32 -3.50
N GLU A 68 1.75 -8.87 -4.72
CA GLU A 68 2.83 -9.66 -5.32
C GLU A 68 4.14 -8.87 -5.37
N PHE A 69 4.08 -7.57 -5.70
CA PHE A 69 5.27 -6.72 -5.66
C PHE A 69 5.80 -6.52 -4.25
N ALA A 70 4.91 -6.29 -3.27
CA ALA A 70 5.32 -6.13 -1.88
C ALA A 70 5.98 -7.40 -1.33
N GLU A 71 5.45 -8.57 -1.65
CA GLU A 71 5.96 -9.88 -1.24
C GLU A 71 7.23 -10.27 -1.99
N GLU A 72 7.22 -10.30 -3.33
CA GLU A 72 8.34 -10.87 -4.09
C GLU A 72 9.49 -9.90 -4.37
N LYS A 73 9.26 -8.59 -4.32
CA LYS A 73 10.26 -7.59 -4.75
C LYS A 73 10.76 -6.74 -3.59
N LEU A 74 9.86 -6.37 -2.69
CA LEU A 74 10.24 -5.66 -1.48
C LEU A 74 10.45 -6.59 -0.29
N GLU A 75 10.03 -7.86 -0.39
CA GLU A 75 10.12 -8.85 0.69
C GLU A 75 9.51 -8.30 2.00
N CYS A 76 8.40 -7.55 1.89
CA CYS A 76 7.75 -6.92 3.03
C CYS A 76 7.12 -7.96 3.97
N ASP A 77 7.10 -7.64 5.28
CA ASP A 77 6.38 -8.42 6.28
C ASP A 77 4.87 -8.12 6.25
N GLY A 78 4.49 -6.96 5.68
CA GLY A 78 3.10 -6.60 5.56
C GLY A 78 2.81 -5.33 4.77
N VAL A 79 1.53 -5.14 4.48
CA VAL A 79 0.99 -4.01 3.73
C VAL A 79 -0.09 -3.32 4.55
N VAL A 80 0.05 -2.01 4.73
CA VAL A 80 -0.93 -1.18 5.45
C VAL A 80 -1.67 -0.26 4.48
N LEU A 81 -2.97 -0.46 4.33
CA LEU A 81 -3.86 0.42 3.58
C LEU A 81 -4.28 1.62 4.42
N CYS A 82 -4.14 2.81 3.85
CA CYS A 82 -4.60 4.08 4.41
C CYS A 82 -5.85 4.55 3.67
N ILE A 83 -7.01 4.49 4.34
CA ILE A 83 -8.32 4.83 3.76
C ILE A 83 -8.82 6.13 4.36
N ARG A 84 -9.02 7.18 3.54
CA ARG A 84 -9.61 8.43 4.04
C ARG A 84 -11.02 8.22 4.57
N LYS A 85 -11.33 8.81 5.73
CA LYS A 85 -12.62 8.66 6.41
C LYS A 85 -13.75 9.42 5.73
N ASP A 86 -13.46 10.44 4.92
CA ASP A 86 -14.45 11.23 4.18
C ASP A 86 -15.03 10.51 2.95
N ARG A 87 -14.51 9.33 2.62
CA ARG A 87 -15.02 8.48 1.53
C ARG A 87 -16.40 7.91 1.82
N LEU A 88 -17.32 8.12 0.89
CA LEU A 88 -18.69 7.57 0.94
C LEU A 88 -18.72 6.03 0.78
N ASP A 89 -17.79 5.48 0.00
CA ASP A 89 -17.67 4.03 -0.27
C ASP A 89 -16.86 3.27 0.79
N ARG A 90 -16.39 3.95 1.85
CA ARG A 90 -15.57 3.38 2.92
C ARG A 90 -16.13 2.07 3.52
N PRO A 91 -17.43 1.94 3.86
CA PRO A 91 -17.95 0.68 4.41
C PRO A 91 -17.80 -0.52 3.46
N ASN A 92 -17.91 -0.27 2.15
CA ASN A 92 -17.72 -1.30 1.14
C ASN A 92 -16.25 -1.67 1.00
N LEU A 93 -15.34 -0.69 1.00
CA LEU A 93 -13.89 -0.95 0.96
C LEU A 93 -13.44 -1.79 2.14
N VAL A 94 -13.83 -1.40 3.37
CA VAL A 94 -13.48 -2.15 4.58
C VAL A 94 -13.96 -3.59 4.47
N ARG A 95 -15.22 -3.80 4.07
CA ARG A 95 -15.76 -5.15 3.85
C ARG A 95 -14.95 -5.92 2.81
N THR A 96 -14.65 -5.30 1.67
CA THR A 96 -13.89 -5.93 0.59
C THR A 96 -12.49 -6.33 1.04
N PHE A 97 -11.73 -5.43 1.67
CA PHE A 97 -10.37 -5.75 2.12
C PHE A 97 -10.37 -6.75 3.27
N SER A 98 -11.38 -6.73 4.16
CA SER A 98 -11.53 -7.79 5.16
C SER A 98 -11.76 -9.17 4.55
N PHE A 99 -12.49 -9.29 3.44
CA PHE A 99 -12.61 -10.56 2.71
C PHE A 99 -11.30 -11.02 2.07
N VAL A 100 -10.41 -10.10 1.73
CA VAL A 100 -9.07 -10.40 1.19
C VAL A 100 -8.10 -10.84 2.30
N GLY A 101 -8.42 -10.57 3.57
CA GLY A 101 -7.59 -10.92 4.72
C GLY A 101 -7.05 -9.70 5.49
N PHE A 102 -7.35 -8.47 5.05
CA PHE A 102 -6.95 -7.28 5.79
C PHE A 102 -7.71 -7.13 7.11
N GLN A 103 -6.98 -6.80 8.16
CA GLN A 103 -7.51 -6.59 9.51
C GLN A 103 -7.45 -5.10 9.87
N PRO A 104 -8.43 -4.55 10.61
CA PRO A 104 -8.37 -3.18 11.09
C PRO A 104 -7.12 -2.93 11.95
N LEU A 105 -6.41 -1.84 11.67
CA LEU A 105 -5.22 -1.43 12.41
C LEU A 105 -5.52 -0.17 13.23
N SER A 106 -5.18 -0.20 14.53
CA SER A 106 -5.34 0.97 15.40
C SER A 106 -4.42 2.11 14.95
N PRO A 107 -4.90 3.37 14.87
CA PRO A 107 -4.04 4.54 14.65
C PRO A 107 -2.93 4.70 15.70
N LYS A 108 -3.09 4.11 16.89
CA LYS A 108 -2.09 4.13 17.97
C LYS A 108 -1.12 2.93 17.91
N SER A 109 -1.29 2.04 16.93
CA SER A 109 -0.39 0.90 16.73
C SER A 109 1.02 1.39 16.38
N PRO A 110 2.08 0.70 16.84
CA PRO A 110 3.44 0.96 16.36
C PRO A 110 3.57 0.78 14.83
N LEU A 111 2.75 -0.09 14.24
CA LEU A 111 2.76 -0.34 12.78
C LEU A 111 1.96 0.71 11.98
N ALA A 112 1.27 1.65 12.64
CA ALA A 112 0.59 2.72 11.93
C ALA A 112 1.62 3.68 11.28
N PRO A 113 1.29 4.33 10.14
CA PRO A 113 2.24 5.19 9.43
C PRO A 113 2.92 6.23 10.36
N PRO A 114 4.23 6.16 10.58
CA PRO A 114 4.92 7.04 11.54
C PRO A 114 5.07 8.48 11.01
N HIS A 115 5.00 8.66 9.69
CA HIS A 115 5.23 9.93 8.99
C HIS A 115 3.95 10.76 8.80
N ILE A 116 2.77 10.22 9.14
CA ILE A 116 1.52 10.99 9.09
C ILE A 116 1.40 11.79 10.39
N GLU A 117 1.31 13.11 10.28
CA GLU A 117 1.09 14.01 11.42
C GLU A 117 -0.15 13.59 12.21
N GLU A 118 -0.13 13.79 13.53
CA GLU A 118 -1.19 13.30 14.43
C GLU A 118 -2.58 13.84 14.06
N GLN A 119 -2.68 15.09 13.57
CA GLN A 119 -3.94 15.64 13.09
C GLN A 119 -4.46 14.89 11.86
N GLN A 120 -3.59 14.62 10.88
CA GLN A 120 -3.97 13.90 9.66
C GLN A 120 -4.26 12.43 9.94
N ARG A 121 -3.59 11.81 10.93
CA ARG A 121 -3.80 10.40 11.29
C ARG A 121 -5.27 10.12 11.66
N ASN A 122 -5.95 11.10 12.25
CA ASN A 122 -7.37 10.97 12.59
C ASN A 122 -8.30 11.03 11.37
N GLU A 123 -7.82 11.45 10.21
CA GLU A 123 -8.56 11.47 8.95
C GLU A 123 -8.52 10.13 8.22
N TYR A 124 -7.66 9.20 8.65
CA TYR A 124 -7.50 7.89 8.03
C TYR A 124 -7.99 6.75 8.91
N LEU A 125 -8.52 5.72 8.26
CA LEU A 125 -8.68 4.37 8.77
C LEU A 125 -7.54 3.53 8.21
N PHE A 126 -6.94 2.68 9.04
CA PHE A 126 -5.87 1.79 8.63
C PHE A 126 -6.34 0.34 8.63
N MET A 127 -5.88 -0.43 7.65
CA MET A 127 -6.03 -1.88 7.62
C MET A 127 -4.69 -2.52 7.25
N ILE A 128 -4.33 -3.61 7.91
CA ILE A 128 -3.08 -4.34 7.68
C ILE A 128 -3.34 -5.71 7.08
N TYR A 129 -2.50 -6.09 6.13
CA TYR A 129 -2.36 -7.46 5.61
C TYR A 129 -0.96 -7.91 5.93
N ASN A 130 -0.83 -8.99 6.70
CA ASN A 130 0.47 -9.60 6.97
C ASN A 130 0.76 -10.57 5.82
N ILE A 131 1.97 -10.48 5.28
CA ILE A 131 2.43 -11.43 4.27
C ILE A 131 2.91 -12.65 5.06
N GLU A 132 2.20 -13.77 4.93
CA GLU A 132 2.58 -15.03 5.58
C GLU A 132 3.77 -15.64 4.81
N GLU A 133 4.79 -16.10 5.53
CA GLU A 133 5.92 -16.89 4.97
C GLU A 133 5.50 -18.28 4.46
#